data_AF-A0A920FFJ1-F1
#
_entry.id   AF-A0A920FFJ1-F1
#
_cell.length_a   1.000
_cell.length_b   1.000
_cell.length_c   1.000
_cell.angle_alpha   90.00
_cell.angle_beta   90.00
_cell.angle_gamma   90.00
#
_symmetry.space_group_name_H-M   'P 1'
#
loop_
_entity.id
_entity.type
_entity.pdbx_description
1 polymer ?
#
loop_
_entity_poly.entity_id
_entity_poly.type
_entity_poly.pdbx_seq_one_letter_code
_entity_poly.pdbx_strand_id
1 'polypeptide(L)' 'MLTELTTDTLETEINQHETVLVQFSAGWCGNCRIMKPKFKKMASEHTHAKFYMIDAEKNPNSRKLAT' A
#
# COMPACT_ATOMS: atom_id res chain seq x y z
N MET A 1 -2.65 4.05 -10.50
CA MET A 1 -1.98 5.18 -9.79
C MET A 1 -1.65 4.71 -8.37
N LEU A 2 -0.46 5.04 -7.86
CA LEU A 2 -0.01 4.68 -6.50
C LEU A 2 -0.38 5.79 -5.50
N THR A 3 -1.05 5.42 -4.42
CA THR A 3 -1.46 6.34 -3.33
C THR A 3 -0.73 5.98 -2.04
N GLU A 4 -0.13 6.96 -1.37
CA GLU A 4 0.46 6.77 -0.04
C GLU A 4 -0.59 7.06 1.04
N LEU A 5 -0.93 6.06 1.85
CA LEU A 5 -1.83 6.20 2.99
C LEU A 5 -1.02 6.59 4.23
N THR A 6 -1.32 7.75 4.78
CA THR A 6 -0.73 8.26 6.03
C THR A 6 -1.58 7.98 7.26
N THR A 7 -2.82 7.54 7.06
CA THR A 7 -3.82 7.26 8.09
C THR A 7 -4.36 5.83 7.96
N ASP A 8 -4.92 5.31 9.04
CA ASP A 8 -5.54 3.98 9.13
C ASP A 8 -6.90 3.87 8.40
N THR A 9 -6.96 4.29 7.14
CA THR A 9 -8.17 4.23 6.30
C THR A 9 -8.17 3.04 5.34
N LEU A 10 -7.20 2.13 5.46
CA LEU A 10 -7.01 1.03 4.53
C LEU A 10 -8.21 0.09 4.46
N GLU A 11 -8.89 -0.17 5.58
CA GLU A 11 -10.08 -1.02 5.64
C GLU A 11 -11.19 -0.51 4.72
N THR A 12 -11.42 0.80 4.71
CA THR A 12 -12.41 1.43 3.84
C THR A 12 -12.04 1.26 2.36
N GLU A 13 -10.77 1.49 2.01
CA GLU A 13 -10.30 1.37 0.63
C GLU A 13 -10.42 -0.07 0.10
N ILE A 14 -10.14 -1.07 0.94
CA ILE A 14 -10.29 -2.49 0.60
C ILE A 14 -11.77 -2.83 0.36
N ASN A 15 -12.69 -2.30 1.19
CA ASN A 15 -14.12 -2.56 1.03
C ASN A 15 -14.74 -1.82 -0.16
N GLN A 16 -14.13 -0.74 -0.64
CA GLN A 16 -14.63 0.07 -1.77
C GLN A 16 -14.11 -0.38 -3.14
N HIS A 17 -13.10 -1.24 -3.18
CA HIS A 17 -12.41 -1.60 -4.42
C HIS A 17 -12.29 -3.12 -4.55
N GLU A 18 -12.60 -3.64 -5.74
CA GLU A 18 -12.58 -5.08 -6.01
C GLU A 18 -11.17 -5.68 -5.95
N THR A 19 -10.16 -4.95 -6.43
CA THR A 19 -8.77 -5.40 -6.41
C THR A 19 -7.87 -4.30 -5.86
N VAL A 20 -7.24 -4.59 -4.73
CA VAL A 20 -6.35 -3.67 -4.03
C VAL A 20 -5.02 -4.35 -3.75
N LEU A 21 -3.93 -3.68 -4.12
CA LEU A 21 -2.58 -4.08 -3.79
C LEU A 21 -2.02 -3.09 -2.77
N VAL A 22 -1.51 -3.62 -1.66
CA VAL A 22 -0.98 -2.82 -0.55
C VAL A 22 0.48 -3.16 -0.35
N GLN A 23 1.35 -2.15 -0.42
CA GLN A 23 2.74 -2.26 -0.02
C GLN A 23 2.90 -1.75 1.42
N PHE A 24 3.04 -2.69 2.35
CA PHE A 24 3.43 -2.39 3.72
C PHE A 24 4.94 -2.09 3.75
N SER A 25 5.28 -0.91 4.25
CA SER A 25 6.64 -0.40 4.34
C SER A 25 6.94 0.08 5.75
N ALA A 26 8.22 0.33 6.04
CA ALA A 26 8.68 0.88 7.31
C ALA A 26 9.87 1.80 7.05
N GLY A 27 10.11 2.77 7.94
CA GLY A 27 11.18 3.76 7.78
C GLY A 27 12.58 3.15 7.69
N TRP A 28 12.78 2.03 8.39
CA TRP A 28 14.03 1.26 8.42
C TRP A 28 14.13 0.20 7.31
N CYS A 29 13.08 -0.03 6.54
CA CYS A 29 13.06 -1.08 5.52
C CYS A 29 13.78 -0.62 4.24
N GLY A 30 15.09 -0.87 4.15
CA GLY A 30 15.89 -0.58 2.96
C GLY A 30 15.36 -1.26 1.68
N ASN A 31 14.90 -2.51 1.79
CA ASN A 31 14.37 -3.26 0.65
C ASN A 31 13.05 -2.66 0.10
N CYS A 32 12.25 -2.04 0.97
CA CYS A 32 11.01 -1.37 0.59
C CYS A 32 11.29 -0.17 -0.32
N ARG A 33 12.40 0.56 -0.10
CA ARG A 33 12.81 1.68 -0.98
C ARG A 33 13.16 1.21 -2.39
N ILE A 34 13.78 0.04 -2.52
CA ILE A 34 14.12 -0.58 -3.81
C ILE A 34 12.86 -1.07 -4.53
N MET A 35 11.87 -1.55 -3.77
CA MET A 35 10.61 -2.04 -4.33
C MET A 35 9.66 -0.92 -4.78
N LYS A 36 9.72 0.27 -4.16
CA LYS A 36 8.88 1.44 -4.48
C LYS A 36 8.80 1.78 -5.98
N PRO A 37 9.91 1.92 -6.75
CA PRO A 37 9.83 2.22 -8.17
C PRO A 37 9.16 1.09 -8.99
N LYS A 38 9.39 -0.17 -8.64
CA LYS A 38 8.73 -1.32 -9.30
C LYS A 38 7.24 -1.33 -9.01
N PHE A 39 6.85 -1.06 -7.77
CA PHE A 39 5.46 -0.99 -7.36
C PHE A 39 4.72 0.16 -8.06
N LYS A 40 5.36 1.34 -8.17
CA LYS A 40 4.82 2.47 -8.93
C LYS A 40 4.65 2.15 -10.41
N LYS A 41 5.60 1.44 -11.03
CA LYS A 41 5.49 1.00 -12.43
C LYS A 41 4.29 0.07 -12.62
N MET A 42 4.15 -0.94 -11.75
CA MET A 42 3.02 -1.87 -11.76
C MET A 42 1.69 -1.14 -11.58
N ALA A 43 1.63 -0.12 -10.70
CA ALA A 43 0.46 0.72 -10.50
C ALA A 43 0.06 1.57 -11.72
N SER A 44 0.99 1.80 -12.66
CA SER A 44 0.72 2.48 -13.92
C SER A 44 0.26 1.51 -15.01
N GLU A 45 0.75 0.28 -14.99
CA GLU A 45 0.38 -0.78 -15.94
C GLU A 45 -0.98 -1.41 -15.60
N HIS A 46 -1.33 -1.49 -14.31
CA HIS A 46 -2.60 -2.03 -13.83
C HIS A 46 -3.51 -0.90 -13.34
N THR A 47 -4.28 -0.31 -14.24
CA THR A 47 -5.23 0.78 -13.91
C THR A 47 -6.52 0.29 -13.25
N HIS A 48 -6.83 -1.00 -13.39
CA HIS A 48 -8.04 -1.61 -12.82
C HIS A 48 -7.91 -1.95 -11.33
N ALA A 49 -6.67 -2.11 -10.85
CA ALA A 49 -6.37 -2.34 -9.44
C ALA A 49 -5.91 -1.04 -8.77
N LYS A 50 -6.25 -0.88 -7.49
CA LYS A 50 -5.74 0.22 -6.66
C LYS A 50 -4.46 -0.18 -5.97
N PHE A 51 -3.51 0.74 -5.92
CA PHE A 51 -2.21 0.50 -5.32
C PHE A 51 -2.03 1.47 -4.17
N TYR A 52 -1.89 0.94 -2.97
CA TYR A 52 -1.63 1.72 -1.76
C TYR A 52 -0.26 1.38 -1.20
N MET A 53 0.41 2.38 -0.65
CA MET A 53 1.62 2.21 0.14
C MET A 53 1.37 2.77 1.53
N ILE A 54 1.70 2.00 2.56
CA ILE A 54 1.42 2.35 3.95
C ILE A 54 2.61 2.06 4.84
N ASP A 55 2.82 2.91 5.85
CA ASP A 55 3.83 2.69 6.89
C ASP A 55 3.23 1.82 8.00
N ALA A 56 3.68 0.58 8.10
CA ALA A 56 3.16 -0.41 9.03
C ALA A 56 3.52 -0.13 10.51
N GLU A 57 4.50 0.73 10.78
CA GLU A 57 4.84 1.15 12.14
C GLU A 57 3.91 2.24 12.64
N LYS A 58 3.48 3.11 11.73
CA LYS A 58 2.57 4.23 12.05
C LYS A 58 1.09 3.86 11.97
N ASN A 59 0.76 2.77 11.30
CA ASN A 59 -0.62 2.36 11.00
C ASN A 59 -0.90 0.93 11.50
N PRO A 60 -1.05 0.73 12.82
CA PRO A 60 -1.18 -0.59 13.42
C PRO A 60 -2.52 -1.27 13.09
N ASN A 61 -3.59 -0.52 12.81
CA ASN A 61 -4.87 -1.12 12.44
C ASN A 61 -4.82 -1.65 11.01
N SER A 62 -4.26 -0.87 10.09
CA SER A 62 -4.05 -1.29 8.71
C SER A 62 -3.09 -2.47 8.61
N ARG A 63 -2.06 -2.53 9.47
CA ARG A 63 -1.15 -3.67 9.55
C ARG A 63 -1.88 -4.99 9.91
N LYS A 64 -2.91 -4.95 10.74
CA LYS A 64 -3.68 -6.16 11.12
C LYS A 64 -4.43 -6.77 9.94
N LEU A 65 -4.72 -5.99 8.90
CA LEU A 65 -5.40 -6.46 7.69
C LEU A 65 -4.49 -7.29 6.78
N ALA A 66 -3.17 -7.30 7.01
CA ALA A 66 -2.21 -8.09 6.24
C ALA A 66 -2.14 -9.58 6.66
N THR A 67 -3.19 -10.10 7.29
CA THR A 67 -3.25 -11.47 7.84
C THR A 67 -3.69 -12.47 6.77
#